data_AF-A0A535H2G7-F1
#
_entry.id   AF-A0A535H2G7-F1
#
_cell.length_a   1.000
_cell.length_b   1.000
_cell.length_c   1.000
_cell.angle_alpha   90.00
_cell.angle_beta   90.00
_cell.angle_gamma   90.00
#
_symmetry.space_group_name_H-M   'P 1'
#
loop_
_entity.id
_entity.type
_entity.pdbx_description
1 polymer ?
#
loop_
_entity_poly.entity_id
_entity_poly.type
_entity_poly.pdbx_seq_one_letter_code
_entity_poly.pdbx_strand_id
1 'polypeptide(L)'
;ERLDQRLAAELAKEPGLIVVCGRYEGIDDRVRTALDAREVSIGEYVLSGGEVPAMVLVDAVARLVPGVVGDPESLAQDSFADEMTGWPQFTRPAEYRGMTVPDVLLSGDHARIKQWRRQQAERRRVPHTEEVKKT
;
A
#
# COMPACT_ATOMS: atom_id res chain seq x y z
N GLU A 1 13.37 9.08 4.49
CA GLU A 1 11.89 9.15 4.58
C GLU A 1 11.29 7.75 4.55
N ARG A 2 10.02 7.59 4.97
CA ARG A 2 9.31 6.30 4.97
C ARG A 2 8.50 6.17 3.69
N LEU A 3 8.47 4.99 3.08
CA LEU A 3 7.58 4.69 1.96
C LEU A 3 6.13 4.70 2.44
N ASP A 4 5.35 5.62 1.89
CA ASP A 4 3.90 5.70 2.03
C ASP A 4 3.25 5.91 0.65
N GLN A 5 1.91 5.91 0.62
CA GLN A 5 1.16 6.02 -0.64
C GLN A 5 1.35 7.39 -1.31
N ARG A 6 1.64 8.44 -0.54
CA ARG A 6 1.91 9.78 -1.06
C ARG A 6 3.25 9.83 -1.77
N LEU A 7 4.30 9.24 -1.16
CA LEU A 7 5.62 9.12 -1.78
C LEU A 7 5.55 8.29 -3.06
N ALA A 8 4.83 7.17 -3.05
CA ALA A 8 4.64 6.36 -4.24
C ALA A 8 3.98 7.16 -5.39
N ALA A 9 2.95 7.96 -5.07
CA ALA A 9 2.25 8.80 -6.04
C ALA A 9 3.09 9.99 -6.54
N GLU A 10 4.01 10.49 -5.73
CA GLU A 10 5.02 11.48 -6.13
C GLU A 10 5.99 10.85 -7.13
N LEU A 11 6.63 9.74 -6.77
CA LEU A 11 7.61 9.04 -7.58
C LEU A 11 7.02 8.51 -8.91
N ALA A 12 5.73 8.17 -8.95
CA ALA A 12 5.05 7.72 -10.17
C ALA A 12 4.93 8.81 -11.25
N LYS A 13 5.16 10.08 -10.89
CA LYS A 13 5.15 11.21 -11.83
C LYS A 13 6.52 11.49 -12.45
N GLU A 14 7.58 10.88 -11.91
CA GLU A 14 8.93 11.04 -12.43
C GLU A 14 9.09 10.29 -13.76
N PRO A 15 9.89 10.80 -14.71
CA PRO A 15 10.12 10.15 -15.99
C PRO A 15 10.90 8.83 -15.86
N GLY A 16 11.59 8.63 -14.74
CA GLY A 16 12.34 7.42 -14.43
C GLY A 16 13.02 7.53 -13.07
N LEU A 17 13.34 6.37 -12.47
CA LEU A 17 13.97 6.27 -11.16
C LEU A 17 15.25 5.42 -11.26
N ILE A 18 16.28 5.83 -10.53
CA ILE A 18 17.47 5.00 -10.28
C ILE A 18 17.42 4.58 -8.80
N VAL A 19 17.38 3.28 -8.55
CA VAL A 19 17.32 2.73 -7.19
C VAL A 19 18.65 2.06 -6.87
N VAL A 20 19.30 2.54 -5.81
CA VAL A 20 20.57 1.99 -5.34
C VAL A 20 20.31 0.99 -4.21
N CYS A 21 20.62 -0.29 -4.45
CA CYS A 21 20.44 -1.35 -3.47
C CYS A 21 21.71 -1.52 -2.63
N GLY A 22 21.68 -1.09 -1.38
CA GLY A 22 22.77 -1.33 -0.44
C GLY A 22 22.91 -2.82 -0.06
N ARG A 23 24.14 -3.26 0.20
CA ARG A 23 24.49 -4.60 0.70
C ARG A 23 25.53 -4.47 1.80
N TYR A 24 25.77 -5.55 2.53
CA TYR A 24 26.71 -5.59 3.66
C TYR A 24 26.34 -4.52 4.71
N GLU A 25 27.30 -3.73 5.16
CA GLU A 25 27.11 -2.64 6.13
C GLU A 25 26.52 -1.36 5.51
N GLY A 26 26.37 -1.31 4.18
CA GLY A 26 25.80 -0.17 3.47
C GLY A 26 26.67 0.33 2.34
N ILE A 27 26.55 1.63 2.08
CA ILE A 27 27.22 2.33 0.98
C ILE A 27 28.03 3.48 1.59
N ASP A 28 29.16 3.83 0.98
CA ASP A 28 29.93 5.00 1.39
C ASP A 28 29.06 6.27 1.33
N ASP A 29 28.97 7.01 2.44
CA ASP A 29 28.06 8.15 2.59
C ASP A 29 28.34 9.30 1.60
N ARG A 30 29.55 9.35 1.02
CA ARG A 30 29.87 10.31 -0.05
C ARG A 30 29.07 10.04 -1.31
N VAL A 31 28.67 8.79 -1.58
CA VAL A 31 27.81 8.45 -2.72
C VAL A 31 26.43 9.07 -2.54
N ARG A 32 25.85 8.96 -1.34
CA ARG A 32 24.57 9.60 -0.99
C ARG A 32 24.62 11.10 -1.23
N THR A 33 25.69 11.75 -0.76
CA THR A 33 25.89 13.20 -0.93
C THR A 33 26.13 13.60 -2.39
N ALA A 34 26.96 12.86 -3.12
CA ALA A 34 27.31 13.18 -4.50
C ALA A 34 26.13 13.01 -5.49
N LEU A 35 25.21 12.09 -5.18
CA LEU A 35 24.03 11.82 -5.99
C LEU A 35 22.79 12.63 -5.57
N ASP A 36 22.88 13.42 -4.48
CA ASP A 36 21.72 14.03 -3.82
C ASP A 36 20.60 12.99 -3.57
N ALA A 37 21.01 11.80 -3.11
CA ALA A 37 20.14 10.64 -3.07
C ALA A 37 19.14 10.74 -1.91
N ARG A 38 17.88 10.42 -2.20
CA ARG A 38 16.83 10.25 -1.20
C ARG A 38 16.95 8.87 -0.55
N GLU A 39 16.93 8.83 0.78
CA GLU A 39 16.90 7.57 1.53
C GLU A 39 15.47 7.18 1.84
N VAL A 40 15.03 6.01 1.37
CA VAL A 40 13.66 5.53 1.55
C VAL A 40 13.67 4.22 2.34
N SER A 41 12.94 4.18 3.45
CA SER A 41 12.71 2.96 4.24
C SER A 41 11.31 2.40 4.02
N ILE A 42 11.20 1.07 3.92
CA ILE A 42 9.90 0.36 3.84
C ILE A 42 9.36 -0.04 5.24
N GLY A 43 10.07 0.28 6.32
CA GLY A 43 9.61 0.05 7.69
C GLY A 43 10.73 0.00 8.73
N GLU A 44 10.33 -0.11 10.00
CA GLU A 44 11.24 -0.14 11.15
C GLU A 44 11.75 -1.56 11.43
N TYR A 45 12.57 -2.07 10.52
CA TYR A 45 13.21 -3.38 10.61
C TYR A 45 14.43 -3.44 9.67
N VAL A 46 15.29 -4.44 9.86
CA VAL A 46 16.52 -4.62 9.09
C VAL A 46 16.37 -5.78 8.11
N LEU A 47 16.82 -5.56 6.87
CA LEU A 47 16.90 -6.59 5.83
C LEU A 47 18.36 -6.81 5.41
N SER A 48 18.63 -7.94 4.74
CA SER A 48 19.98 -8.30 4.28
C SER A 48 20.49 -7.51 3.07
N GLY A 49 19.65 -6.67 2.48
CA GLY A 49 19.98 -5.87 1.30
C GLY A 49 18.81 -5.02 0.81
N GLY A 50 19.12 -4.07 -0.06
CA GLY A 50 18.17 -3.11 -0.62
C GLY A 50 17.26 -3.65 -1.72
N GLU A 51 17.45 -4.89 -2.18
CA GLU A 51 16.69 -5.44 -3.31
C GLU A 51 15.21 -5.66 -2.99
N VAL A 52 14.89 -6.14 -1.79
CA VAL A 52 13.49 -6.29 -1.38
C VAL A 52 12.81 -4.91 -1.21
N PRO A 53 13.41 -3.93 -0.51
CA PRO A 53 12.92 -2.55 -0.51
C PRO A 53 12.73 -1.96 -1.91
N ALA A 54 13.68 -2.18 -2.82
CA ALA A 54 13.60 -1.71 -4.20
C ALA A 54 12.41 -2.34 -4.94
N MET A 55 12.20 -3.65 -4.82
CA MET A 55 11.03 -4.33 -5.41
C MET A 55 9.71 -3.80 -4.85
N VAL A 56 9.64 -3.55 -3.53
CA VAL A 56 8.44 -2.98 -2.88
C VAL A 56 8.17 -1.57 -3.40
N LEU A 57 9.20 -0.72 -3.51
CA LEU A 57 9.07 0.63 -4.07
C LEU A 57 8.61 0.58 -5.53
N VAL A 58 9.24 -0.26 -6.36
CA VAL A 58 8.88 -0.40 -7.77
C VAL A 58 7.44 -0.87 -7.93
N ASP A 59 6.99 -1.87 -7.16
CA ASP A 59 5.60 -2.36 -7.21
C ASP A 59 4.60 -1.25 -6.82
N ALA A 60 4.85 -0.56 -5.70
CA ALA A 60 3.99 0.52 -5.22
C ALA A 60 3.88 1.68 -6.21
N VAL A 61 5.00 2.06 -6.84
CA VAL A 61 5.06 3.15 -7.83
C VAL A 61 4.46 2.73 -9.16
N ALA A 62 4.85 1.57 -9.70
CA ALA A 62 4.44 1.12 -11.04
C ALA A 62 2.91 0.97 -11.15
N ARG A 63 2.23 0.51 -10.10
CA ARG A 63 0.76 0.41 -10.10
C ARG A 63 0.04 1.75 -10.29
N LEU A 64 0.69 2.87 -9.97
CA LEU A 64 0.13 4.22 -10.11
C LEU A 64 0.41 4.82 -11.49
N VAL A 65 1.25 4.18 -12.32
CA VAL A 65 1.55 4.63 -13.67
C VAL A 65 0.36 4.34 -14.60
N PRO A 66 -0.14 5.33 -15.38
CA PRO A 66 -1.27 5.13 -16.28
C PRO A 66 -1.04 3.97 -17.25
N GLY A 67 -2.03 3.07 -17.35
CA GLY A 67 -2.00 1.91 -18.23
C GLY A 67 -1.40 0.63 -17.62
N VAL A 68 -0.85 0.68 -16.39
CA VAL A 68 -0.37 -0.53 -15.69
C VAL A 68 -1.53 -1.29 -15.06
N VAL A 69 -2.40 -0.61 -14.32
CA VAL A 69 -3.61 -1.19 -13.75
C VAL A 69 -4.77 -1.01 -14.74
N GLY A 70 -5.52 -2.10 -14.99
CA GLY A 70 -6.58 -2.12 -16.01
C GLY A 70 -7.80 -1.25 -15.68
N ASP A 71 -8.18 -1.17 -14.40
CA ASP A 71 -9.27 -0.32 -13.92
C ASP A 71 -8.74 0.76 -12.97
N PRO A 72 -8.68 2.04 -13.40
CA PRO A 72 -8.25 3.14 -12.56
C PRO A 72 -9.14 3.38 -11.32
N GLU A 73 -10.44 3.02 -11.38
CA GLU A 73 -11.33 3.19 -10.21
C GLU A 73 -10.94 2.26 -9.06
N SER A 74 -10.28 1.13 -9.37
CA SER A 74 -9.75 0.22 -8.37
C SER A 74 -8.69 0.88 -7.48
N LEU A 75 -7.88 1.81 -8.00
CA LEU A 75 -6.87 2.54 -7.22
C LEU A 75 -7.51 3.47 -6.18
N ALA A 76 -8.66 4.05 -6.48
CA ALA A 76 -9.40 4.91 -5.54
C ALA A 76 -10.06 4.11 -4.41
N GLN A 77 -10.21 2.79 -4.58
CA GLN A 77 -10.81 1.88 -3.60
C GLN A 77 -9.75 1.12 -2.78
N ASP A 78 -8.47 1.28 -3.10
CA ASP A 78 -7.37 0.65 -2.37
C ASP A 78 -7.27 1.23 -0.96
N SER A 79 -6.81 0.39 -0.04
CA SER A 79 -6.45 0.85 1.30
C SER A 79 -5.44 2.01 1.20
N PHE A 80 -5.58 3.00 2.08
CA PHE A 80 -4.72 4.19 2.14
C PHE A 80 -4.88 5.22 1.00
N ALA A 81 -5.81 5.04 0.04
CA ALA A 81 -6.19 6.10 -0.89
C ALA A 81 -6.95 7.26 -0.19
N ASP A 82 -7.90 6.91 0.69
CA ASP A 82 -8.73 7.85 1.48
C ASP A 82 -8.64 7.56 3.01
N GLU A 83 -7.46 7.17 3.51
CA GLU A 83 -7.22 6.77 4.92
C GLU A 83 -8.04 5.55 5.42
N MET A 84 -8.78 4.90 4.55
CA MET A 84 -9.58 3.71 4.87
C MET A 84 -8.72 2.44 4.78
N THR A 85 -8.91 1.51 5.72
CA THR A 85 -8.19 0.22 5.77
C THR A 85 -8.85 -0.88 4.91
N GLY A 86 -9.64 -0.47 3.90
CA GLY A 86 -10.46 -1.35 3.08
C GLY A 86 -11.63 -2.01 3.85
N TRP A 87 -12.38 -2.88 3.17
CA TRP A 87 -13.51 -3.63 3.74
C TRP A 87 -13.35 -5.14 3.50
N PRO A 88 -14.08 -6.01 4.24
CA PRO A 88 -14.06 -7.45 3.97
C PRO A 88 -14.53 -7.75 2.55
N GLN A 89 -13.75 -8.54 1.82
CA GLN A 89 -14.08 -9.03 0.50
C GLN A 89 -14.54 -10.48 0.59
N PHE A 90 -15.54 -10.83 -0.21
CA PHE A 90 -16.09 -12.17 -0.31
C PHE A 90 -16.16 -12.58 -1.77
N THR A 91 -15.97 -13.88 -2.02
CA THR A 91 -16.15 -14.49 -3.33
C THR A 91 -16.87 -15.82 -3.15
N ARG A 92 -17.20 -16.48 -4.26
CA ARG A 92 -17.83 -17.80 -4.24
C ARG A 92 -16.93 -18.82 -3.52
N PRO A 93 -17.51 -19.83 -2.84
CA PRO A 93 -18.94 -20.14 -2.70
C PRO A 93 -19.67 -19.27 -1.65
N ALA A 94 -21.01 -19.28 -1.67
CA ALA A 94 -21.85 -18.50 -0.76
C ALA A 94 -21.73 -18.94 0.72
N GLU A 95 -21.43 -20.22 0.95
CA GLU A 95 -21.08 -20.77 2.26
C GLU A 95 -19.78 -21.57 2.16
N TYR A 96 -18.86 -21.31 3.08
CA TYR A 96 -17.62 -22.05 3.21
C TYR A 96 -17.44 -22.50 4.66
N ARG A 97 -17.56 -23.81 4.92
CA ARG A 97 -17.41 -24.41 6.27
C ARG A 97 -18.33 -23.76 7.33
N GLY A 98 -19.58 -23.49 6.98
CA GLY A 98 -20.54 -22.82 7.86
C GLY A 98 -20.37 -21.29 7.96
N MET A 99 -19.38 -20.69 7.28
CA MET A 99 -19.23 -19.23 7.18
C MET A 99 -19.98 -18.74 5.93
N THR A 100 -20.99 -17.90 6.13
CA THR A 100 -21.81 -17.36 5.05
C THR A 100 -21.35 -15.98 4.60
N VAL A 101 -21.51 -15.69 3.31
CA VAL A 101 -21.39 -14.33 2.78
C VAL A 101 -22.53 -13.48 3.36
N PRO A 102 -22.25 -12.26 3.87
CA PRO A 102 -23.31 -11.37 4.38
C PRO A 102 -24.45 -11.16 3.37
N ASP A 103 -25.69 -11.33 3.81
CA ASP A 103 -26.89 -11.25 2.94
C ASP A 103 -26.96 -9.96 2.12
N VAL A 104 -26.48 -8.84 2.68
CA VAL A 104 -26.42 -7.55 1.97
C VAL A 104 -25.57 -7.63 0.69
N LEU A 105 -24.51 -8.43 0.68
CA LEU A 105 -23.65 -8.64 -0.49
C LEU A 105 -24.28 -9.58 -1.52
N LEU A 106 -25.27 -10.36 -1.13
CA LEU A 106 -26.05 -11.24 -2.02
C LEU A 106 -27.31 -10.56 -2.57
N SER A 107 -27.66 -9.38 -2.04
CA SER A 107 -28.93 -8.70 -2.36
C SER A 107 -29.01 -8.06 -3.75
N GLY A 108 -27.86 -7.82 -4.39
CA GLY A 108 -27.79 -7.03 -5.64
C GLY A 108 -28.06 -5.52 -5.46
N ASP A 109 -28.39 -5.06 -4.25
CA ASP A 109 -28.64 -3.64 -3.96
C ASP A 109 -27.32 -2.89 -3.82
N HIS A 110 -26.90 -2.23 -4.90
CA HIS A 110 -25.65 -1.47 -4.96
C HIS A 110 -25.55 -0.37 -3.88
N ALA A 111 -26.66 0.28 -3.52
CA ALA A 111 -26.67 1.35 -2.52
C ALA A 111 -26.42 0.76 -1.12
N ARG A 112 -27.12 -0.32 -0.77
CA ARG A 112 -26.92 -1.02 0.51
C ARG A 112 -25.54 -1.65 0.61
N ILE A 113 -25.01 -2.21 -0.48
CA ILE A 113 -23.65 -2.75 -0.54
C ILE A 113 -22.62 -1.64 -0.30
N LYS A 114 -22.75 -0.50 -0.97
CA LYS A 114 -21.83 0.65 -0.80
C LYS A 114 -21.86 1.16 0.65
N GLN A 115 -23.06 1.30 1.23
CA GLN A 115 -23.21 1.72 2.62
C GLN A 115 -22.58 0.72 3.59
N TRP A 116 -22.80 -0.58 3.39
CA TRP A 116 -22.21 -1.62 4.23
C TRP A 116 -20.69 -1.63 4.13
N ARG A 117 -20.11 -1.54 2.92
CA ARG A 117 -18.65 -1.48 2.72
C ARG A 117 -18.02 -0.31 3.46
N ARG A 118 -18.65 0.87 3.39
CA ARG A 118 -18.22 2.06 4.14
C ARG A 118 -18.22 1.80 5.65
N GLN A 119 -19.32 1.28 6.19
CA GLN A 119 -19.42 0.97 7.63
C GLN A 119 -18.36 -0.06 8.08
N GLN A 120 -18.08 -1.09 7.26
CA GLN A 120 -17.06 -2.08 7.61
C GLN A 120 -15.66 -1.50 7.58
N ALA A 121 -15.36 -0.63 6.62
CA ALA A 121 -14.07 0.03 6.55
C ALA A 121 -13.86 1.02 7.72
N GLU A 122 -14.90 1.73 8.14
CA GLU A 122 -14.88 2.56 9.35
C GLU A 122 -14.62 1.71 10.60
N ARG A 123 -15.24 0.52 10.72
CA ARG A 123 -15.00 -0.43 11.83
C ARG A 123 -13.59 -1.02 11.82
N ARG A 124 -13.01 -1.23 10.63
CA ARG A 124 -11.66 -1.78 10.46
C ARG A 124 -10.57 -0.73 10.57
N ARG A 125 -10.93 0.55 10.71
CA ARG A 125 -9.96 1.63 10.83
C ARG A 125 -9.05 1.35 12.02
N VAL A 126 -7.85 0.89 11.72
CA VAL A 126 -6.79 0.81 12.71
C VAL A 126 -6.25 2.23 12.85
N PRO A 127 -6.19 2.81 14.07
CA PRO A 127 -5.45 4.05 14.27
C PRO A 127 -4.06 3.86 13.67
N HIS A 128 -3.64 4.75 12.78
CA HIS A 128 -2.27 4.75 12.31
C HIS A 128 -1.43 5.18 13.52
N THR A 129 -0.99 4.23 14.33
CA THR A 129 -0.35 4.53 15.60
C THR A 129 0.99 5.19 15.31
N GLU A 130 1.09 6.51 15.46
CA GLU A 130 2.34 7.22 15.75
C GLU A 130 2.81 6.98 17.20
N GLU A 131 2.57 5.79 17.76
CA GLU A 131 3.04 5.42 19.09
C GLU A 131 3.72 4.06 19.06
N VAL A 132 4.92 4.04 18.48
CA VAL A 132 6.04 3.39 19.17
C VAL A 132 6.75 4.49 19.95
N LYS A 133 6.06 5.07 20.94
CA LYS A 133 6.72 5.91 21.95
C LYS A 133 7.60 4.99 22.78
N LYS A 134 8.91 5.15 22.58
CA LYS A 134 10.02 4.89 23.51
C LYS A 134 9.65 4.06 24.74
N THR A 135 10.07 2.80 24.75
CA THR A 135 10.46 2.13 26.00
C THR A 135 11.97 2.17 26.10
#